data_AF-E3FHQ4-F1
#
_entry.id   AF-E3FHQ4-F1
#
_cell.length_a   1.000
_cell.length_b   1.000
_cell.length_c   1.000
_cell.angle_alpha   90.00
_cell.angle_beta   90.00
_cell.angle_gamma   90.00
#
_symmetry.space_group_name_H-M   'P 1'
#
loop_
_entity.id
_entity.type
_entity.pdbx_description
1 polymer ?
#
loop_
_entity_poly.entity_id
_entity_poly.type
_entity_poly.pdbx_seq_one_letter_code
_entity_poly.pdbx_strand_id
1 'polypeptide(L)' 'MRPIPLWPENLGATNDRTAVLLTNPKNIHVGIWRQIRIESARDISEGTLKVVATLRFDAKFAEESGTAKAINVQL' A
#
# COMPACT_ATOMS: atom_id res chain seq x y z
N MET A 1 16.09 10.28 8.19
CA MET A 1 15.05 9.23 8.12
C MET A 1 14.73 8.98 6.65
N ARG A 2 14.84 7.73 6.19
CA ARG A 2 14.56 7.38 4.79
C ARG A 2 13.04 7.30 4.62
N PRO A 3 12.44 8.00 3.63
CA PRO A 3 11.00 7.93 3.42
C PRO A 3 10.59 6.51 3.01
N ILE A 4 9.49 6.04 3.59
CA ILE A 4 8.90 4.74 3.26
C ILE A 4 8.36 4.86 1.82
N PRO A 5 8.82 4.00 0.88
CA PRO A 5 8.33 4.05 -0.49
C PRO A 5 6.80 3.86 -0.52
N LEU A 6 6.09 4.68 -1.31
CA LEU A 6 4.62 4.66 -1.51
C LEU A 6 3.75 5.34 -0.44
N TRP A 7 4.34 5.97 0.58
CA TRP A 7 3.63 6.98 1.39
C TRP A 7 3.49 8.29 0.59
N PRO A 8 2.45 9.12 0.81
CA PRO A 8 2.32 10.43 0.14
C PRO A 8 3.63 11.21 0.18
N GLU A 9 3.95 11.87 -0.94
CA GLU A 9 5.21 12.56 -1.17
C GLU A 9 5.59 13.45 0.02
N ASN A 10 6.88 13.51 0.34
CA ASN A 10 7.39 14.39 1.38
C ASN A 10 7.24 15.85 0.91
N LEU A 11 6.20 16.53 1.39
CA LEU A 11 5.81 17.90 0.99
C LEU A 11 6.66 18.99 1.67
N GLY A 12 7.75 18.62 2.33
CA GLY A 12 8.64 19.53 3.06
C GLY A 12 8.12 19.85 4.47
N ALA A 13 9.02 20.32 5.34
CA ALA A 13 8.63 20.85 6.64
C ALA A 13 7.93 22.20 6.45
N THR A 14 6.89 22.49 7.25
CA THR A 14 6.16 23.78 7.34
C THR A 14 4.92 23.95 6.46
N ASN A 15 4.46 22.93 5.73
CA ASN A 15 3.16 22.97 5.06
C ASN A 15 2.39 21.67 5.31
N ASP A 16 1.38 21.69 6.19
CA ASP A 16 0.45 20.58 6.37
C ASP A 16 -0.41 20.43 5.10
N ARG A 17 0.12 19.70 4.13
CA ARG A 17 -0.53 19.42 2.87
C ARG A 17 -0.83 17.94 2.81
N THR A 18 -2.05 17.60 2.42
CA THR A 18 -2.46 16.20 2.24
C THR A 18 -2.94 15.96 0.81
N ALA A 19 -2.91 14.70 0.40
CA ALA A 19 -3.55 14.24 -0.83
C ALA A 19 -4.84 13.53 -0.45
N VAL A 20 -5.94 13.89 -1.12
CA VAL A 20 -7.26 13.30 -0.87
C VAL A 20 -7.71 12.58 -2.13
N LEU A 21 -8.23 11.37 -1.94
CA LEU A 21 -8.87 10.60 -3.00
C LEU A 21 -10.38 10.68 -2.83
N LEU A 22 -11.06 11.33 -3.77
CA LEU A 22 -12.51 11.34 -3.86
C LEU A 22 -12.94 10.25 -4.84
N THR A 23 -13.46 9.14 -4.31
CA THR A 23 -13.96 8.02 -5.11
C THR A 23 -15.05 7.28 -4.35
N ASN A 24 -15.97 6.63 -5.06
CA ASN A 24 -16.86 5.67 -4.43
C ASN A 24 -16.02 4.46 -3.99
N PRO A 25 -16.06 4.03 -2.71
CA PRO A 25 -15.27 2.89 -2.24
C PRO A 25 -15.50 1.60 -3.06
N LYS A 26 -16.69 1.42 -3.64
CA LYS A 26 -16.99 0.28 -4.52
C LYS A 26 -16.24 0.32 -5.85
N ASN A 27 -15.70 1.47 -6.23
CA ASN A 27 -14.89 1.63 -7.44
C ASN A 27 -13.46 1.10 -7.26
N ILE A 28 -13.01 0.85 -6.02
CA ILE A 28 -11.69 0.31 -5.73
C ILE A 28 -11.79 -1.21 -5.71
N HIS A 29 -11.22 -1.86 -6.72
CA HIS A 29 -11.14 -3.31 -6.80
C HIS A 29 -9.76 -3.78 -6.35
N VAL A 30 -9.74 -4.58 -5.28
CA VAL A 30 -8.54 -5.25 -4.80
C VAL A 30 -8.64 -6.73 -5.12
N GLY A 31 -7.77 -7.18 -6.02
CA GLY A 31 -7.64 -8.58 -6.40
C GLY A 31 -6.53 -9.24 -5.59
N ILE A 32 -6.87 -10.31 -4.87
CA ILE A 32 -5.87 -11.18 -4.26
C ILE A 32 -5.83 -12.48 -5.05
N TRP A 33 -4.65 -12.82 -5.57
CA TRP A 33 -4.46 -14.11 -6.22
C TRP A 33 -4.53 -15.23 -5.19
N ARG A 34 -5.29 -16.29 -5.47
CA ARG A 34 -5.60 -17.37 -4.51
C ARG A 34 -4.37 -18.15 -4.02
N GLN A 35 -3.25 -18.09 -4.74
CA GLN A 35 -2.03 -18.82 -4.37
C GLN A 35 -1.19 -18.04 -3.37
N ILE A 36 -1.64 -18.01 -2.12
CA ILE A 36 -0.89 -17.47 -0.98
C ILE A 36 0.04 -18.58 -0.47
N ARG A 37 1.35 -18.33 -0.42
CA ARG A 37 2.33 -19.28 0.11
C ARG A 37 2.89 -18.76 1.42
N ILE A 38 2.82 -19.57 2.47
CA ILE A 38 3.45 -19.29 3.76
C ILE A 38 4.45 -20.41 4.00
N GLU A 39 5.72 -20.03 4.10
CA GLU A 39 6.84 -20.95 4.31
C GLU A 39 7.52 -20.58 5.63
N SER A 40 7.74 -21.56 6.49
CA SER A 40 8.47 -21.37 7.75
C SER A 40 9.73 -22.22 7.72
N ALA A 41 10.89 -21.57 7.82
CA ALA A 41 12.19 -22.22 7.95
C ALA A 41 12.71 -22.00 9.37
N ARG A 42 13.01 -23.08 10.09
CA ARG A 42 13.64 -23.02 11.40
C ARG A 42 15.13 -23.22 11.25
N ASP A 43 15.90 -22.19 11.60
CA ASP A 43 17.35 -22.29 11.66
C ASP A 43 17.76 -22.68 13.08
N ILE A 44 18.23 -23.92 13.25
CA ILE A 44 18.59 -24.49 14.55
C ILE A 44 19.93 -23.92 15.03
N SER A 45 20.79 -23.47 14.11
CA SER A 45 22.11 -22.91 14.45
C SER A 45 22.01 -21.47 14.95
N GLU A 46 21.12 -20.67 14.36
CA GLU A 46 20.86 -19.28 14.75
C GLU A 46 19.71 -19.14 15.77
N GLY A 47 19.06 -20.25 16.16
CA GLY A 47 17.91 -20.23 17.07
C GLY A 47 16.69 -19.45 16.56
N THR A 48 16.61 -19.19 15.26
CA THR A 48 15.66 -18.24 14.65
C THR A 48 14.61 -18.95 13.79
N LEU A 49 13.36 -18.49 13.85
CA LEU A 49 12.28 -18.92 12.97
C LEU A 49 12.06 -17.85 11.89
N LYS A 50 12.34 -18.19 10.63
CA LYS A 50 12.11 -17.33 9.46
C LYS A 50 10.76 -17.71 8.85
N VAL A 51 9.80 -16.78 8.84
CA VAL A 51 8.49 -16.97 8.19
C VAL A 51 8.42 -16.07 6.96
N VAL A 52 8.17 -16.65 5.79
CA VAL A 52 8.06 -15.96 4.52
C VAL A 52 6.63 -16.11 4.00
N ALA A 53 5.94 -15.00 3.82
CA ALA A 53 4.61 -14.97 3.21
C ALA A 53 4.72 -14.34 1.81
N THR A 54 4.39 -15.12 0.79
CA THR A 54 4.34 -14.67 -0.60
C THR A 54 2.88 -14.55 -1.05
N LEU A 55 2.47 -13.32 -1.35
CA LEU A 55 1.15 -12.96 -1.85
C LEU A 55 1.30 -12.19 -3.16
N ARG A 56 0.42 -12.43 -4.14
CA ARG A 56 0.21 -11.49 -5.25
C ARG A 56 -1.09 -10.74 -5.01
N PHE A 57 -0.98 -9.43 -4.87
CA PHE A 57 -2.12 -8.52 -4.77
C PHE A 57 -2.03 -7.50 -5.90
N ASP A 58 -3.19 -7.08 -6.41
CA ASP A 58 -3.34 -6.04 -7.42
C ASP A 58 -4.50 -5.12 -7.00
N ALA A 59 -4.40 -3.82 -7.29
CA ALA A 59 -5.43 -2.84 -6.98
C ALA A 59 -5.70 -1.98 -8.21
N LYS A 60 -6.97 -1.88 -8.61
CA LYS A 60 -7.43 -1.16 -9.80
C LYS A 60 -8.70 -0.39 -9.52
N PHE A 61 -8.91 0.71 -10.24
CA PHE A 61 -10.21 1.35 -10.30
C PHE A 61 -11.07 0.63 -11.33
N ALA A 62 -12.35 0.39 -11.00
CA ALA A 62 -13.29 -0.21 -11.93
C ALA A 62 -13.61 0.76 -13.08
N GLU A 63 -13.76 2.04 -12.74
CA GLU A 63 -13.98 3.16 -13.64
C GLU A 63 -13.03 4.30 -13.24
N GLU A 64 -12.07 4.62 -14.11
CA GLU A 64 -11.05 5.65 -13.81
C GLU A 64 -11.67 7.05 -13.75
N SER A 65 -12.66 7.35 -14.60
CA SER A 65 -13.34 8.65 -14.63
C SER A 65 -14.16 8.94 -13.37
N GLY A 66 -14.52 7.90 -12.61
CA GLY A 66 -15.27 7.98 -11.35
C GLY A 66 -14.40 8.29 -10.12
N THR A 67 -13.11 8.61 -10.31
CA THR A 67 -12.16 8.88 -9.23
C THR A 67 -11.44 10.20 -9.47
N ALA A 68 -11.40 11.07 -8.46
CA ALA A 68 -10.64 12.31 -8.48
C ALA A 68 -9.58 12.31 -7.38
N LYS A 69 -8.36 12.74 -7.70
CA LYS A 69 -7.28 12.94 -6.73
C LYS A 69 -7.02 14.44 -6.57
N ALA A 70 -7.17 14.95 -5.35
CA ALA A 70 -6.76 16.29 -4.99
C ALA A 70 -5.35 16.24 -4.35
N ILE A 71 -4.49 17.18 -4.74
CA ILE A 71 -3.14 17.34 -4.19
C ILE A 71 -3.00 18.74 -3.57
N ASN A 72 -2.09 18.90 -2.62
CA ASN A 72 -1.86 20.17 -1.91
C ASN A 72 -3.10 20.72 -1.18
N VAL A 73 -3.96 19.84 -0.65
CA VAL A 73 -5.09 20.26 0.17
C VAL A 73 -4.54 20.78 1.51
N GLN A 74 -4.81 22.05 1.80
CA GLN A 74 -4.53 22.69 3.10
C GLN A 74 -5.77 22.54 3.99
N LEU A 75 -5.54 22.23 5.27
CA LEU A 75 -6.59 22.20 6.31
C LEU A 75 -7.01 23.61 6.71
#